data_AF-A0A8S3AE48-F1
#
_entry.id   AF-A0A8S3AE48-F1
#
_cell.length_a   1.000
_cell.length_b   1.000
_cell.length_c   1.000
_cell.angle_alpha   90.00
_cell.angle_beta   90.00
_cell.angle_gamma   90.00
#
_symmetry.space_group_name_H-M   'P 1'
#
loop_
_entity.id
_entity.type
_entity.pdbx_description
1 polymer ?
#
loop_
_entity_poly.entity_id
_entity_poly.type
_entity_poly.pdbx_seq_one_letter_code
_entity_poly.pdbx_strand_id
1 'polypeptide(L)' 'VDRYTLSNGRSIILLAEGRLVNLGCAHGHPSFVMSNSFTNQVLAQI' A
#
# COMPACT_ATOMS: atom_id res chain seq x y z
N VAL A 1 -3.57 8.77 -8.25
CA VAL A 1 -2.29 9.51 -8.33
C VAL A 1 -2.71 10.92 -8.63
N ASP A 2 -2.57 11.77 -7.64
CA ASP A 2 -3.35 13.00 -7.56
C ASP A 2 -2.41 14.15 -7.29
N ARG A 3 -2.57 15.26 -8.00
CA ARG A 3 -1.75 16.46 -7.81
C ARG A 3 -2.56 17.53 -7.10
N TYR A 4 -2.07 17.98 -5.95
CA TYR A 4 -2.65 19.09 -5.19
C TYR A 4 -1.76 20.31 -5.36
N THR A 5 -2.33 21.39 -5.89
CA THR A 5 -1.67 22.71 -5.93
C THR A 5 -2.01 23.46 -4.65
N LEU A 6 -0.97 23.85 -3.90
CA LEU A 6 -1.10 24.61 -2.66
C LEU A 6 -1.28 26.10 -2.96
N SER A 7 -1.76 26.86 -1.97
CA SER A 7 -1.99 28.31 -2.07
C SER A 7 -0.72 29.12 -2.41
N ASN A 8 0.46 28.60 -2.08
CA ASN A 8 1.76 29.22 -2.41
C ASN A 8 2.28 28.83 -3.82
N GLY A 9 1.47 28.16 -4.64
CA GLY A 9 1.81 27.75 -6.01
C GLY A 9 2.64 26.47 -6.12
N ARG A 10 3.13 25.90 -5.00
CA ARG A 10 3.81 24.59 -5.01
C ARG A 10 2.80 23.48 -5.22
N SER A 11 3.24 22.36 -5.81
CA SER A 11 2.39 21.17 -6.00
C SER A 11 2.92 19.97 -5.23
N ILE A 12 2.01 19.13 -4.73
CA ILE A 12 2.30 17.84 -4.10
C ILE A 12 1.63 16.74 -4.93
N ILE A 13 2.31 15.60 -5.07
CA ILE A 13 1.71 14.37 -5.62
C ILE A 13 1.32 13.47 -4.45
N LEU A 14 0.05 13.13 -4.37
CA LEU A 14 -0.50 12.14 -3.46
C LEU A 14 -0.69 10.81 -4.20
N LEU A 15 -0.16 9.75 -3.63
CA LEU A 15 -0.32 8.39 -4.15
C LEU A 15 -1.38 7.65 -3.34
N ALA A 16 -2.14 6.79 -4.00
CA ALA A 16 -3.20 5.97 -3.41
C ALA A 16 -4.19 6.74 -2.53
N GLU A 17 -4.44 8.04 -2.78
CA GLU A 17 -5.30 8.90 -1.93
C GLU A 17 -4.90 8.89 -0.45
N GLY A 18 -3.61 8.65 -0.15
CA GLY A 18 -3.11 8.51 1.22
C GLY A 18 -3.32 7.13 1.86
N ARG A 19 -3.88 6.16 1.12
CA ARG A 19 -3.97 4.75 1.52
C ARG A 19 -2.62 4.03 1.27
N LEU A 20 -2.58 2.74 1.59
CA LEU A 20 -1.38 1.91 1.48
C LEU A 20 -0.85 1.88 0.03
N VAL A 21 0.25 2.61 -0.21
CA VAL A 21 0.80 2.81 -1.56
C VAL A 21 1.31 1.52 -2.21
N ASN A 22 1.83 0.57 -1.41
CA ASN A 22 2.32 -0.70 -1.93
C ASN A 22 1.19 -1.58 -2.48
N LEU A 23 -0.02 -1.48 -1.90
CA LEU A 23 -1.21 -2.18 -2.37
C LEU A 23 -2.01 -1.37 -3.39
N GLY A 24 -2.00 -0.03 -3.28
CA GLY A 24 -2.78 0.85 -4.15
C GLY A 24 -2.07 1.29 -5.43
N CYS A 25 -0.74 1.25 -5.47
CA CYS A 25 0.07 1.64 -6.63
C CYS A 25 1.02 0.53 -7.11
N ALA A 26 1.00 -0.64 -6.45
CA ALA A 26 1.71 -1.84 -6.85
C ALA A 26 0.88 -3.07 -6.42
N HIS A 27 1.52 -4.24 -6.28
CA HIS A 27 0.85 -5.51 -5.98
C HIS A 27 1.08 -6.00 -4.54
N GLY A 28 1.52 -5.14 -3.63
CA GLY A 28 1.82 -5.50 -2.25
C GLY A 28 3.10 -6.31 -2.08
N HIS A 29 3.12 -7.15 -1.06
CA HIS A 29 4.25 -8.02 -0.77
C HIS A 29 4.27 -9.25 -1.70
N PRO A 30 5.45 -9.71 -2.16
CA PRO A 30 5.57 -10.94 -2.94
C PRO A 30 5.00 -12.18 -2.24
N SER A 31 4.60 -13.18 -3.01
CA SER A 31 4.01 -14.42 -2.50
C SER A 31 4.89 -15.14 -1.47
N PHE A 32 6.21 -15.11 -1.63
CA PHE A 32 7.15 -15.76 -0.70
C PHE A 32 7.04 -15.23 0.74
N VAL A 33 6.98 -13.91 0.92
CA VAL A 33 6.85 -13.32 2.26
C VAL A 33 5.42 -13.44 2.80
N MET A 34 4.41 -13.36 1.93
CA MET A 34 3.02 -13.58 2.33
C MET A 34 2.76 -15.03 2.75
N SER A 35 3.49 -16.00 2.19
CA SER A 35 3.40 -17.42 2.58
C SER A 35 3.66 -17.64 4.09
N ASN A 36 4.65 -16.95 4.66
CA ASN A 36 4.91 -17.01 6.11
C ASN A 36 3.71 -16.50 6.91
N SER A 37 3.14 -15.37 6.50
CA SER A 37 2.00 -14.77 7.18
C SER A 37 0.76 -15.66 7.12
N PHE A 38 0.43 -16.18 5.94
CA PHE A 38 -0.74 -17.05 5.75
C PHE A 38 -0.58 -18.42 6.39
N THR A 39 0.64 -18.97 6.45
CA THR A 39 0.90 -20.21 7.20
C THR A 39 0.57 -20.03 8.68
N ASN A 40 1.01 -18.93 9.30
CA ASN A 40 0.69 -18.62 10.69
C ASN A 40 -0.82 -18.38 10.90
N GLN A 41 -1.49 -17.74 9.94
CA GLN A 41 -2.95 -17.59 10.01
C GLN A 41 -3.66 -18.95 9.97
N VAL A 42 -3.24 -19.88 9.10
CA VAL A 42 -3.80 -21.24 9.06
C VAL A 42 -3.56 -21.98 10.37
N LEU A 43 -2.33 -21.95 10.91
CA LEU A 43 -2.03 -22.57 12.20
C LEU A 43 -2.87 -22.01 13.35
N ALA A 44 -3.17 -20.70 13.33
CA ALA A 44 -4.01 -20.06 14.33
C ALA A 44 -5.51 -20.38 14.17
N GLN A 45 -5.95 -20.84 12.99
CA GLN A 45 -7.34 -21.24 12.75
C GLN A 45 -7.62 -22.72 13.06
N ILE A 46 -6.57 -23.55 13.18
CA ILE A 46 -6.67 -24.95 13.64
C ILE A 46 -6.90 -24.97 15.15
#